data_AF-A0A352N9Z4-F1
#
_entry.id   AF-A0A352N9Z4-F1
#
_cell.length_a   1.000
_cell.length_b   1.000
_cell.length_c   1.000
_cell.angle_alpha   90.00
_cell.angle_beta   90.00
_cell.angle_gamma   90.00
#
_symmetry.space_group_name_H-M   'P 1'
#
loop_
_entity.id
_entity.type
_entity.pdbx_description
1 polymer ?
#
loop_
_entity_poly.entity_id
_entity_poly.type
_entity_poly.pdbx_seq_one_letter_code
_entity_poly.pdbx_strand_id
1 'polypeptide(L)'
;MRAQVTSWLNDTVSETFPDTKIDTQLQSALETLCNLLMDDNRGKRCLRKISAETAIVADQKDYAIPADCLRIDRLQYSVTDGAGVKEWYDLEYAAENLADRNVSGTSHLFGSNSAKGVPSSWFDDADDNGYIRVSPTPAVASEYLRFRYYFSPEFPIATPTAADWALGTDPNFTAYTAGTYVTNDGVYYLCDTSHTASAATEPGTGASWETVWSRVYIRLEGVPAGFDTAIEYLAVSRLAGEELEDGKPIGYFNGEFNKKYRELVAGAAGGQVRPQRRYVNMVN
;
A
#
# COMPACT_ATOMS: atom_id res chain seq x y z
N MET A 1 -2.11 12.92 -8.27
CA MET A 1 -2.64 13.27 -6.93
C MET A 1 -2.52 14.76 -6.62
N ARG A 2 -1.39 15.33 -6.15
CA ARG A 2 -1.34 16.77 -5.77
C ARG A 2 -1.82 17.72 -6.88
N ALA A 3 -1.19 17.67 -8.06
CA ALA A 3 -1.57 18.52 -9.19
C ALA A 3 -3.05 18.36 -9.59
N GLN A 4 -3.59 17.15 -9.45
CA GLN A 4 -5.01 16.88 -9.68
C GLN A 4 -5.86 17.58 -8.62
N VAL A 5 -5.59 17.38 -7.33
CA VAL A 5 -6.30 18.07 -6.25
C VAL A 5 -6.26 19.60 -6.42
N THR A 6 -5.10 20.17 -6.74
CA THR A 6 -4.97 21.61 -7.02
C THR A 6 -5.85 22.05 -8.18
N SER A 7 -5.88 21.29 -9.28
CA SER A 7 -6.78 21.59 -10.41
C SER A 7 -8.24 21.61 -9.98
N TRP A 8 -8.68 20.64 -9.19
CA TRP A 8 -10.08 20.55 -8.75
C TRP A 8 -10.44 21.67 -7.77
N LEU A 9 -9.50 22.07 -6.91
CA LEU A 9 -9.69 23.22 -6.03
C LEU A 9 -9.83 24.51 -6.81
N ASN A 10 -8.98 24.76 -7.81
CA ASN A 10 -9.06 25.96 -8.64
C ASN A 10 -10.41 26.08 -9.37
N ASP A 11 -11.02 24.96 -9.74
CA ASP A 11 -12.34 24.93 -10.38
C ASP A 11 -13.50 25.15 -9.39
N THR A 12 -13.29 24.88 -8.09
CA THR A 12 -14.36 24.84 -7.08
C THR A 12 -14.33 26.02 -6.13
N VAL A 13 -13.14 26.47 -5.73
CA VAL A 13 -12.93 27.49 -4.69
C VAL A 13 -11.87 28.48 -5.15
N SER A 14 -12.03 29.76 -4.78
CA SER A 14 -11.07 30.81 -5.13
C SER A 14 -9.86 30.87 -4.19
N GLU A 15 -9.87 30.08 -3.11
CA GLU A 15 -8.75 30.02 -2.15
C GLU A 15 -7.60 29.19 -2.72
N THR A 16 -6.37 29.72 -2.59
CA THR A 16 -5.16 28.97 -2.89
C THR A 16 -4.65 28.27 -1.64
N PHE A 17 -4.38 26.97 -1.75
CA PHE A 17 -3.88 26.16 -0.65
C PHE A 17 -2.39 25.88 -0.83
N PRO A 18 -1.56 26.00 0.22
CA PRO A 18 -0.16 25.61 0.14
C PRO A 18 -0.04 24.09 -0.01
N ASP A 19 0.97 23.63 -0.76
CA ASP A 19 1.25 22.21 -1.03
C ASP A 19 1.24 21.34 0.25
N THR A 20 1.82 21.84 1.34
CA THR A 20 1.86 21.13 2.63
C THR A 20 0.48 20.85 3.21
N LYS A 21 -0.48 21.78 3.03
CA LYS A 21 -1.88 21.60 3.44
C LYS A 21 -2.58 20.58 2.54
N ILE A 22 -2.30 20.60 1.23
CA ILE A 22 -2.83 19.61 0.29
C ILE A 22 -2.32 18.21 0.62
N ASP A 23 -1.02 18.04 0.87
CA ASP A 23 -0.42 16.75 1.22
C ASP A 23 -0.99 16.20 2.53
N THR A 24 -1.17 17.06 3.53
CA THR A 24 -1.81 16.69 4.81
C THR A 24 -3.22 16.14 4.58
N GLN A 25 -3.99 16.77 3.69
CA GLN A 25 -5.36 16.34 3.39
C GLN A 25 -5.40 15.07 2.52
N LEU A 26 -4.45 14.88 1.61
CA LEU A 26 -4.27 13.64 0.87
C LEU A 26 -3.98 12.46 1.80
N GLN A 27 -3.07 12.65 2.76
CA GLN A 27 -2.76 11.63 3.78
C GLN A 27 -3.99 11.30 4.63
N SER A 28 -4.70 12.31 5.12
CA SER A 28 -5.89 12.09 5.93
C SER A 28 -7.04 11.46 5.13
N ALA A 29 -7.18 11.80 3.85
CA ALA A 29 -8.13 11.19 2.93
C ALA A 29 -7.82 9.71 2.67
N LEU A 30 -6.54 9.36 2.49
CA LEU A 30 -6.07 7.98 2.38
C LEU A 30 -6.43 7.16 3.62
N GLU A 31 -6.12 7.65 4.82
CA GLU A 31 -6.47 6.97 6.08
C GLU A 31 -7.98 6.74 6.19
N THR A 32 -8.77 7.73 5.80
CA THR A 32 -10.23 7.64 5.83
C THR A 32 -10.76 6.61 4.84
N LEU A 33 -10.27 6.61 3.60
CA LEU A 33 -10.64 5.61 2.61
C LEU A 33 -10.25 4.19 3.06
N CYS A 34 -9.06 4.03 3.65
CA CYS A 34 -8.62 2.75 4.21
C CYS A 34 -9.57 2.26 5.30
N ASN A 35 -9.96 3.11 6.24
CA ASN A 35 -10.93 2.76 7.29
C ASN A 35 -12.28 2.35 6.70
N LEU A 36 -12.83 3.15 5.77
CA LEU A 36 -14.09 2.83 5.10
C LEU A 36 -14.04 1.48 4.37
N LEU A 37 -12.94 1.19 3.67
CA LEU A 37 -12.75 -0.10 3.01
C LEU A 37 -12.60 -1.24 4.00
N MET A 38 -11.92 -1.04 5.13
CA MET A 38 -11.75 -2.06 6.17
C MET A 38 -13.08 -2.43 6.84
N ASP A 39 -13.98 -1.46 7.00
CA ASP A 39 -15.32 -1.68 7.55
C ASP A 39 -16.25 -2.41 6.55
N ASP A 40 -15.95 -2.35 5.25
CA ASP A 40 -16.68 -3.07 4.21
C ASP A 40 -16.08 -4.47 3.94
N ASN A 41 -16.90 -5.51 4.12
CA ASN A 41 -16.49 -6.90 3.93
C ASN A 41 -15.95 -7.21 2.52
N ARG A 42 -16.40 -6.49 1.50
CA ARG A 42 -15.90 -6.59 0.12
C ARG A 42 -14.77 -5.60 -0.08
N GLY A 43 -14.91 -4.37 0.40
CA GLY A 43 -13.91 -3.29 0.31
C GLY A 43 -12.53 -3.68 0.83
N LYS A 44 -12.46 -4.39 1.96
CA LYS A 44 -11.18 -4.79 2.58
C LYS A 44 -10.32 -5.66 1.66
N ARG A 45 -10.90 -6.32 0.65
CA ARG A 45 -10.14 -7.10 -0.34
C ARG A 45 -9.26 -6.21 -1.22
N CYS A 46 -9.58 -4.93 -1.38
CA CYS A 46 -8.73 -3.94 -2.06
C CYS A 46 -7.37 -3.77 -1.36
N LEU A 47 -7.35 -3.98 -0.05
CA LEU A 47 -6.17 -3.79 0.80
C LEU A 47 -5.46 -5.12 1.07
N ARG A 48 -5.79 -6.22 0.37
CA ARG A 48 -5.23 -7.53 0.69
C ARG A 48 -3.90 -7.78 -0.02
N LYS A 49 -2.86 -8.10 0.75
CA LYS A 49 -1.56 -8.60 0.27
C LYS A 49 -1.28 -10.02 0.80
N ILE A 50 -0.33 -10.67 0.13
CA ILE A 50 0.34 -11.86 0.63
C ILE A 50 1.82 -11.49 0.79
N SER A 51 2.38 -11.74 1.96
CA SER A 51 3.80 -11.44 2.25
C SER A 51 4.74 -12.30 1.40
N ALA A 52 6.02 -11.97 1.44
CA ALA A 52 7.06 -12.93 1.10
C ALA A 52 7.00 -14.15 2.05
N GLU A 53 7.59 -15.26 1.61
CA GLU A 53 7.73 -16.47 2.43
C GLU A 53 8.81 -16.24 3.51
N THR A 54 8.47 -16.54 4.75
CA THR A 54 9.39 -16.48 5.90
C THR A 54 9.73 -17.91 6.31
N ALA A 55 11.01 -18.28 6.31
CA ALA A 55 11.40 -19.61 6.77
C ALA A 55 11.03 -19.81 8.25
N ILE A 56 10.46 -20.97 8.57
CA ILE A 56 10.22 -21.42 9.93
C ILE A 56 11.56 -21.87 10.51
N VAL A 57 11.87 -21.41 11.72
CA VAL A 57 13.08 -21.80 12.44
C VAL A 57 12.68 -22.62 13.66
N ALA A 58 13.39 -23.73 13.90
CA ALA A 58 13.17 -24.54 15.09
C ALA A 58 13.36 -23.69 16.36
N ASP A 59 12.52 -23.93 17.36
CA ASP A 59 12.51 -23.22 18.65
C ASP A 59 12.14 -21.71 18.58
N GLN A 60 11.91 -21.16 17.38
CA GLN A 60 11.44 -19.78 17.20
C GLN A 60 9.92 -19.72 17.27
N LYS A 61 9.40 -19.09 18.33
CA LYS A 61 7.96 -18.88 18.54
C LYS A 61 7.43 -17.57 17.93
N ASP A 62 8.25 -16.54 17.78
CA ASP A 62 7.81 -15.20 17.38
C ASP A 62 8.31 -14.84 15.97
N TYR A 63 7.45 -14.27 15.13
CA TYR A 63 7.73 -13.94 13.73
C TYR A 63 7.31 -12.52 13.40
N ALA A 64 8.19 -11.76 12.74
CA ALA A 64 7.92 -10.38 12.34
C ALA A 64 6.77 -10.31 11.33
N ILE A 65 5.86 -9.37 11.53
CA ILE A 65 4.82 -9.03 10.58
C ILE A 65 5.35 -7.99 9.58
N PRO A 66 4.79 -7.91 8.35
CA PRO A 66 5.14 -6.85 7.41
C PRO A 66 4.93 -5.46 8.03
N ALA A 67 5.85 -4.53 7.80
CA ALA A 67 5.76 -3.17 8.36
C ALA A 67 4.50 -2.42 7.89
N ASP A 68 4.01 -2.72 6.69
CA ASP A 68 2.77 -2.15 6.13
C ASP A 68 1.51 -2.88 6.60
N CYS A 69 1.59 -3.82 7.54
CA CYS A 69 0.44 -4.63 7.98
C CYS A 69 -0.49 -3.86 8.92
N LEU A 70 -1.69 -3.50 8.44
CA LEU A 70 -2.77 -2.98 9.29
C LEU A 70 -3.40 -4.09 10.14
N ARG A 71 -3.64 -5.25 9.52
CA ARG A 71 -4.32 -6.37 10.18
C ARG A 71 -4.03 -7.68 9.45
N ILE A 72 -3.73 -8.73 10.20
CA ILE A 72 -3.60 -10.08 9.63
C ILE A 72 -5.00 -10.63 9.32
N ASP A 73 -5.20 -11.06 8.08
CA ASP A 73 -6.40 -11.77 7.65
C ASP A 73 -6.27 -13.26 7.93
N ARG A 74 -5.09 -13.82 7.67
CA ARG A 74 -4.79 -15.24 7.82
C ARG A 74 -3.29 -15.48 7.82
N LEU A 75 -2.84 -16.35 8.71
CA LEU A 75 -1.49 -16.91 8.67
C LEU A 75 -1.54 -18.29 8.01
N GLN A 76 -0.59 -18.59 7.14
CA GLN A 76 -0.48 -19.90 6.50
C GLN A 76 0.92 -20.46 6.69
N TYR A 77 1.01 -21.78 6.84
CA TYR A 77 2.28 -22.51 6.83
C TYR A 77 2.34 -23.45 5.63
N SER A 78 3.54 -23.73 5.15
CA SER A 78 3.77 -24.75 4.13
C SER A 78 4.03 -26.11 4.73
N VAL A 79 3.68 -27.16 4.00
CA VAL A 79 4.28 -28.49 4.14
C VAL A 79 4.84 -28.88 2.78
N THR A 80 6.09 -29.26 2.72
CA THR A 80 6.71 -29.74 1.47
C THR A 80 6.58 -31.26 1.40
N ASP A 81 5.91 -31.76 0.36
CA ASP A 81 5.76 -33.21 0.16
C ASP A 81 7.06 -33.89 -0.29
N GLY A 82 7.05 -35.22 -0.38
CA GLY A 82 8.22 -35.99 -0.85
C GLY A 82 8.63 -35.72 -2.30
N ALA A 83 7.79 -35.02 -3.08
CA ALA A 83 8.07 -34.58 -4.44
C ALA A 83 8.57 -33.12 -4.51
N GLY A 84 8.70 -32.43 -3.37
CA GLY A 84 9.11 -31.03 -3.31
C GLY A 84 8.00 -30.02 -3.57
N VAL A 85 6.74 -30.46 -3.63
CA VAL A 85 5.58 -29.58 -3.81
C VAL A 85 5.19 -28.97 -2.47
N LYS A 86 5.08 -27.64 -2.44
CA LYS A 86 4.60 -26.90 -1.26
C LYS A 86 3.08 -26.85 -1.23
N GLU A 87 2.50 -27.47 -0.22
CA GLU A 87 1.08 -27.32 0.13
C GLU A 87 0.93 -26.29 1.25
N TRP A 88 -0.14 -25.48 1.20
CA TRP A 88 -0.36 -24.39 2.15
C TRP A 88 -1.59 -24.63 3.02
N TYR A 89 -1.39 -24.50 4.33
CA TYR A 89 -2.40 -24.76 5.35
C TYR A 89 -2.61 -23.52 6.21
N ASP A 90 -3.86 -23.26 6.59
CA ASP A 90 -4.20 -22.11 7.43
C ASP A 90 -3.91 -22.41 8.90
N LEU A 91 -3.32 -21.44 9.61
CA LEU A 91 -3.19 -21.47 11.07
C LEU A 91 -4.39 -20.78 11.72
N GLU A 92 -4.91 -21.41 12.77
CA GLU A 92 -6.05 -20.87 13.51
C GLU A 92 -5.61 -19.70 14.40
N TYR A 93 -6.36 -18.60 14.38
CA TYR A 93 -6.13 -17.51 15.34
C TYR A 93 -6.70 -17.92 16.69
N ALA A 94 -5.88 -17.89 17.73
CA ALA A 94 -6.29 -18.18 19.10
C ALA A 94 -6.30 -16.88 19.91
N ALA A 95 -7.49 -16.44 20.34
CA ALA A 95 -7.69 -15.17 21.04
C ALA A 95 -7.18 -15.16 22.50
N GLU A 96 -6.95 -16.34 23.07
CA GLU A 96 -6.34 -16.50 24.39
C GLU A 96 -5.10 -17.37 24.23
N ASN A 97 -4.04 -17.03 24.94
CA ASN A 97 -2.84 -17.84 25.01
C ASN A 97 -3.17 -19.19 25.66
N LEU A 98 -3.52 -20.18 24.84
CA LEU A 98 -3.77 -21.54 25.29
C LEU A 98 -2.50 -22.21 25.84
N ALA A 99 -1.31 -21.59 25.70
CA ALA A 99 -0.09 -22.09 26.33
C ALA A 99 -0.17 -22.05 27.86
N ASP A 100 -0.97 -21.14 28.45
CA ASP A 100 -1.25 -21.16 29.90
C ASP A 100 -2.32 -22.20 30.28
N ARG A 101 -3.09 -22.71 29.30
CA ARG A 101 -3.97 -23.87 29.49
C ARG A 101 -3.23 -25.21 29.30
N ASN A 102 -1.90 -25.24 29.43
CA ASN A 102 -1.13 -26.43 29.76
C ASN A 102 -1.46 -26.95 31.19
N VAL A 103 -2.74 -26.99 31.54
CA VAL A 103 -3.28 -27.79 32.65
C VAL A 103 -3.28 -29.24 32.17
N SER A 104 -2.07 -29.81 32.09
CA SER A 104 -1.72 -31.23 32.33
C SER A 104 -2.67 -32.36 31.87
N GLY A 105 -3.52 -32.21 30.84
CA GLY A 105 -4.45 -33.29 30.51
C GLY A 105 -5.32 -33.25 29.25
N THR A 106 -5.30 -32.22 28.40
CA THR A 106 -6.23 -32.14 27.24
C THR A 106 -5.52 -32.08 25.88
N SER A 107 -4.73 -33.12 25.58
CA SER A 107 -4.01 -33.35 24.31
C SER A 107 -4.91 -33.68 23.09
N HIS A 108 -6.22 -33.43 23.10
CA HIS A 108 -7.14 -34.06 22.14
C HIS A 108 -8.03 -33.12 21.32
N LEU A 109 -7.93 -31.80 21.46
CA LEU A 109 -8.86 -30.91 20.75
C LEU A 109 -8.46 -30.55 19.31
N PHE A 110 -7.24 -30.88 18.88
CA PHE A 110 -6.82 -30.71 17.48
C PHE A 110 -6.61 -32.08 16.85
N GLY A 111 -7.36 -32.38 15.79
CA GLY A 111 -7.37 -33.68 15.11
C GLY A 111 -5.96 -34.18 14.81
N SER A 112 -5.78 -35.50 14.93
CA SER A 112 -4.51 -36.25 14.93
C SER A 112 -3.62 -36.15 13.67
N ASN A 113 -3.82 -35.15 12.81
CA ASN A 113 -3.10 -34.97 11.55
C ASN A 113 -2.13 -33.77 11.54
N SER A 114 -1.91 -33.07 12.66
CA SER A 114 -0.77 -32.15 12.72
C SER A 114 0.52 -32.98 12.69
N ALA A 115 1.29 -32.83 11.61
CA ALA A 115 2.64 -33.36 11.55
C ALA A 115 3.40 -32.89 12.80
N LYS A 116 4.04 -33.82 13.53
CA LYS A 116 4.71 -33.47 14.80
C LYS A 116 5.69 -32.32 14.55
N GLY A 117 5.46 -31.17 15.18
CA GLY A 117 6.39 -30.03 15.14
C GLY A 117 6.03 -28.89 14.19
N VAL A 118 4.87 -28.91 13.51
CA VAL A 118 4.36 -27.71 12.81
C VAL A 118 3.44 -26.89 13.72
N PRO A 119 3.45 -25.56 13.60
CA PRO A 119 2.44 -24.73 14.25
C PRO A 119 1.03 -25.11 13.81
N SER A 120 0.07 -24.96 14.71
CA SER A 120 -1.37 -25.13 14.44
C SER A 120 -2.16 -23.85 14.70
N SER A 121 -1.65 -22.98 15.56
CA SER A 121 -2.30 -21.72 15.92
C SER A 121 -1.31 -20.55 15.95
N TRP A 122 -1.85 -19.34 15.95
CA TRP A 122 -1.09 -18.11 16.15
C TRP A 122 -1.84 -17.10 17.02
N PHE A 123 -1.08 -16.17 17.59
CA PHE A 123 -1.52 -15.16 18.55
C PHE A 123 -0.91 -13.81 18.16
N ASP A 124 -1.63 -12.73 18.48
CA ASP A 124 -1.19 -11.35 18.34
C ASP A 124 -0.59 -10.78 19.64
N ASP A 125 -0.27 -11.64 20.61
CA ASP A 125 0.30 -11.31 21.92
C ASP A 125 1.82 -11.54 22.02
N ALA A 126 2.54 -11.38 20.90
CA ALA A 126 3.99 -11.49 20.91
C ALA A 126 4.63 -10.44 21.85
N ASP A 127 5.84 -10.74 22.34
CA ASP A 127 6.50 -9.91 23.35
C ASP A 127 6.86 -8.51 22.79
N ASP A 128 6.95 -8.37 21.47
CA ASP A 128 7.26 -7.14 20.75
C ASP A 128 6.13 -6.71 19.80
N ASN A 129 5.83 -5.42 19.77
CA ASN A 129 4.95 -4.82 18.76
C ASN A 129 5.53 -5.09 17.36
N GLY A 130 4.70 -5.62 16.46
CA GLY A 130 5.15 -5.98 15.10
C GLY A 130 5.55 -7.45 14.95
N TYR A 131 5.25 -8.30 15.93
CA TYR A 131 5.44 -9.74 15.84
C TYR A 131 4.11 -10.46 16.09
N ILE A 132 4.00 -11.69 15.57
CA ILE A 132 3.03 -12.67 16.03
C ILE A 132 3.75 -13.84 16.67
N ARG A 133 3.03 -14.57 17.51
CA ARG A 133 3.49 -15.82 18.10
C ARG A 133 2.81 -17.00 17.43
N VAL A 134 3.51 -18.09 17.21
CA VAL A 134 2.96 -19.36 16.71
C VAL A 134 3.03 -20.44 17.80
N SER A 135 2.06 -21.35 17.82
CA SER A 135 2.04 -22.52 18.73
C SER A 135 1.53 -23.77 18.02
N PRO A 136 2.05 -24.98 18.35
CA PRO A 136 3.23 -25.18 19.19
C PRO A 136 4.49 -24.55 18.58
N THR A 137 5.51 -24.31 19.42
CA THR A 137 6.81 -23.87 18.93
C THR A 137 7.30 -24.85 17.86
N PRO A 138 7.72 -24.37 16.67
CA PRO A 138 8.16 -25.24 15.60
C PRO A 138 9.33 -26.12 16.04
N ALA A 139 9.29 -27.40 15.68
CA ALA A 139 10.40 -28.34 15.88
C ALA A 139 11.18 -28.63 14.59
N VAL A 140 10.76 -28.04 13.46
CA VAL A 140 11.34 -28.24 12.13
C VAL A 140 11.70 -26.90 11.50
N ALA A 141 12.75 -26.88 10.66
CA ALA A 141 13.25 -25.67 9.99
C ALA A 141 13.05 -25.66 8.46
N SER A 142 12.39 -26.68 7.89
CA SER A 142 12.28 -26.87 6.44
C SER A 142 11.01 -26.29 5.82
N GLU A 143 10.20 -25.58 6.60
CA GLU A 143 8.89 -25.06 6.19
C GLU A 143 8.86 -23.54 6.18
N TYR A 144 7.80 -22.97 5.62
CA TYR A 144 7.64 -21.53 5.43
C TYR A 144 6.32 -21.04 6.02
N LEU A 145 6.33 -19.82 6.55
CA LEU A 145 5.15 -19.05 6.86
C LEU A 145 4.91 -18.02 5.77
N ARG A 146 3.64 -17.66 5.56
CA ARG A 146 3.27 -16.44 4.86
C ARG A 146 2.03 -15.83 5.47
N PHE A 147 1.99 -14.51 5.43
CA PHE A 147 0.87 -13.72 5.93
C PHE A 147 -0.02 -13.35 4.77
N ARG A 148 -1.31 -13.59 4.90
CA ARG A 148 -2.32 -12.86 4.14
C ARG A 148 -2.83 -11.77 5.06
N TYR A 149 -2.68 -10.52 4.65
CA TYR A 149 -2.91 -9.38 5.51
C TYR A 149 -3.53 -8.22 4.75
N TYR A 150 -4.12 -7.31 5.50
CA TYR A 150 -4.60 -6.02 5.01
C TYR A 150 -3.47 -5.01 5.19
N PHE A 151 -3.01 -4.38 4.12
CA PHE A 151 -1.91 -3.44 4.16
C PHE A 151 -2.39 -1.98 4.20
N SER A 152 -1.59 -1.12 4.81
CA SER A 152 -1.74 0.33 4.71
C SER A 152 -0.98 0.79 3.49
N PRO A 153 -1.65 1.27 2.42
CA PRO A 153 -0.93 1.89 1.33
C PRO A 153 -0.18 3.09 1.88
N GLU A 154 1.11 3.17 1.62
CA GLU A 154 1.87 4.38 1.93
C GLU A 154 1.66 5.36 0.79
N PHE A 155 1.25 6.58 1.13
CA PHE A 155 1.39 7.67 0.18
C PHE A 155 2.89 7.83 -0.09
N PRO A 156 3.34 7.92 -1.35
CA PRO A 156 4.73 8.26 -1.64
C PRO A 156 4.96 9.72 -1.25
N ILE A 157 5.07 9.98 0.05
CA ILE A 157 5.44 11.28 0.64
C ILE A 157 6.95 11.45 0.58
N ALA A 158 7.68 10.37 0.29
CA ALA A 158 8.98 10.50 -0.34
C ALA A 158 8.76 11.12 -1.72
N THR A 159 8.50 12.43 -1.72
CA THR A 159 9.06 13.36 -2.68
C THR A 159 10.40 12.75 -3.09
N PRO A 160 10.54 12.17 -4.29
CA PRO A 160 11.89 11.91 -4.77
C PRO A 160 12.61 13.24 -4.56
N THR A 161 13.81 13.21 -3.95
CA THR A 161 14.64 14.40 -3.83
C THR A 161 15.01 14.84 -5.23
N ALA A 162 14.05 15.53 -5.84
CA ALA A 162 14.07 16.05 -7.16
C ALA A 162 14.56 17.47 -6.98
N ALA A 163 15.67 17.78 -7.65
CA ALA A 163 16.10 19.15 -7.73
C ALA A 163 15.06 19.94 -8.53
N ASP A 164 14.89 21.22 -8.22
CA ASP A 164 14.15 22.10 -9.11
C ASP A 164 14.78 22.09 -10.49
N TRP A 165 13.93 22.14 -11.51
CA TRP A 165 14.39 22.24 -12.88
C TRP A 165 15.18 23.55 -13.04
N ALA A 166 16.34 23.45 -13.70
CA ALA A 166 17.25 24.55 -13.91
C ALA A 166 17.77 24.52 -15.35
N LEU A 167 17.97 25.70 -15.93
CA LEU A 167 18.53 25.86 -17.26
C LEU A 167 20.02 25.51 -17.30
N GLY A 168 20.50 25.10 -18.49
CA GLY A 168 21.92 24.89 -18.82
C GLY A 168 22.88 26.05 -18.53
N THR A 169 22.35 27.23 -18.21
CA THR A 169 23.11 28.44 -17.88
C THR A 169 23.41 28.57 -16.39
N ASP A 170 22.81 27.75 -15.52
CA ASP A 170 23.20 27.70 -14.11
C ASP A 170 24.63 27.14 -14.02
N PRO A 171 25.59 27.87 -13.43
CA PRO A 171 26.98 27.41 -13.33
C PRO A 171 27.15 26.09 -12.58
N ASN A 172 26.14 25.65 -11.83
CA ASN A 172 26.14 24.39 -11.09
C ASN A 172 25.43 23.24 -11.84
N PHE A 173 24.82 23.52 -12.99
CA PHE A 173 24.07 22.53 -13.76
C PHE A 173 24.78 22.14 -15.04
N THR A 174 25.02 20.83 -15.23
CA THR A 174 25.80 20.32 -16.38
C THR A 174 24.93 19.58 -17.39
N ALA A 175 24.00 18.74 -16.92
CA ALA A 175 23.02 18.03 -17.74
C ALA A 175 22.03 17.26 -16.84
N TYR A 176 20.86 16.91 -17.39
CA TYR A 176 20.01 15.89 -16.82
C TYR A 176 20.34 14.53 -17.43
N THR A 177 20.46 13.52 -16.60
CA THR A 177 20.63 12.13 -17.03
C THR A 177 19.28 11.41 -17.04
N ALA A 178 19.11 10.44 -17.95
CA ALA A 178 17.92 9.58 -17.92
C ALA A 178 17.78 8.92 -16.54
N GLY A 179 16.56 8.85 -16.01
CA GLY A 179 16.27 8.39 -14.66
C GLY A 179 16.31 9.48 -13.58
N THR A 180 16.78 10.70 -13.89
CA THR A 180 16.78 11.82 -12.93
C THR A 180 15.36 12.39 -12.75
N TYR A 181 14.99 12.66 -11.50
CA TYR A 181 13.75 13.36 -11.17
C TYR A 181 13.99 14.85 -11.00
N VAL A 182 13.08 15.67 -11.51
CA VAL A 182 13.04 17.12 -11.27
C VAL A 182 11.65 17.59 -10.90
N THR A 183 11.57 18.75 -10.25
CA THR A 183 10.34 19.50 -10.03
C THR A 183 10.30 20.73 -10.92
N ASN A 184 9.17 20.99 -11.57
CA ASN A 184 8.88 22.29 -12.18
C ASN A 184 7.46 22.69 -11.83
N ASP A 185 7.30 23.88 -11.24
CA ASP A 185 6.03 24.39 -10.72
C ASP A 185 5.25 23.37 -9.84
N GLY A 186 5.97 22.66 -8.98
CA GLY A 186 5.39 21.66 -8.07
C GLY A 186 4.94 20.35 -8.73
N VAL A 187 5.18 20.17 -10.03
CA VAL A 187 4.94 18.92 -10.76
C VAL A 187 6.26 18.15 -10.90
N TYR A 188 6.21 16.85 -10.64
CA TYR A 188 7.36 15.96 -10.78
C TYR A 188 7.48 15.42 -12.20
N TYR A 189 8.72 15.38 -12.68
CA TYR A 189 9.06 14.84 -13.99
C TYR A 189 10.24 13.87 -13.86
N LEU A 190 10.19 12.80 -14.64
CA LEU A 190 11.27 11.84 -14.83
C LEU A 190 11.94 12.14 -16.17
N CYS A 191 13.25 12.34 -16.16
CA CYS A 191 14.03 12.50 -17.38
C CYS A 191 14.09 11.14 -18.10
N ASP A 192 13.46 11.04 -19.27
CA ASP A 192 13.45 9.80 -20.05
C ASP A 192 14.72 9.66 -20.90
N THR A 193 15.29 10.79 -21.34
CA THR A 193 16.48 10.83 -22.18
C THR A 193 17.44 11.91 -21.71
N SER A 194 18.72 11.54 -21.51
CA SER A 194 19.77 12.47 -21.08
C SER A 194 19.88 13.67 -22.02
N HIS A 195 19.88 14.88 -21.49
CA HIS A 195 19.96 16.12 -22.26
C HIS A 195 20.52 17.29 -21.43
N THR A 196 21.01 18.33 -22.10
CA THR A 196 21.29 19.63 -21.45
C THR A 196 20.01 20.45 -21.44
N ALA A 197 19.63 20.97 -20.27
CA ALA A 197 18.42 21.76 -20.11
C ALA A 197 18.43 23.02 -20.97
N SER A 198 17.30 23.27 -21.66
CA SER A 198 17.05 24.45 -22.46
C SER A 198 15.58 24.86 -22.31
N ALA A 199 15.21 26.07 -22.72
CA ALA A 199 13.80 26.49 -22.71
C ALA A 199 12.89 25.59 -23.56
N ALA A 200 13.43 24.95 -24.62
CA ALA A 200 12.66 24.00 -25.43
C ALA A 200 12.36 22.70 -24.67
N THR A 201 13.21 22.32 -23.71
CA THR A 201 13.09 21.09 -22.92
C THR A 201 12.65 21.37 -21.48
N GLU A 202 12.05 22.52 -21.21
CA GLU A 202 11.50 22.84 -19.89
C GLU A 202 10.27 21.97 -19.59
N PRO A 203 10.29 21.11 -18.56
CA PRO A 203 9.22 20.17 -18.30
C PRO A 203 7.90 20.90 -18.01
N GLY A 204 6.87 20.58 -18.80
CA GLY A 204 5.53 21.14 -18.68
C GLY A 204 5.24 22.34 -19.60
N THR A 205 6.26 23.05 -20.07
CA THR A 205 6.10 24.32 -20.83
C THR A 205 6.89 24.36 -22.14
N GLY A 206 8.03 23.68 -22.24
CA GLY A 206 8.94 23.72 -23.39
C GLY A 206 8.41 23.02 -24.66
N ALA A 207 8.70 23.57 -25.84
CA ALA A 207 8.15 23.05 -27.10
C ALA A 207 8.42 21.55 -27.38
N SER A 208 9.47 20.97 -26.80
CA SER A 208 9.84 19.57 -26.92
C SER A 208 10.02 18.90 -25.55
N TRP A 209 9.35 19.37 -24.50
CA TRP A 209 9.56 18.81 -23.17
C TRP A 209 9.12 17.34 -23.08
N GLU A 210 8.01 16.98 -23.72
CA GLU A 210 7.45 15.61 -23.72
C GLU A 210 8.37 14.58 -24.39
N THR A 211 9.37 15.01 -25.16
CA THR A 211 10.32 14.09 -25.79
C THR A 211 11.44 13.67 -24.85
N VAL A 212 11.64 14.38 -23.74
CA VAL A 212 12.74 14.13 -22.79
C VAL A 212 12.27 14.01 -21.34
N TRP A 213 11.02 14.35 -21.04
CA TRP A 213 10.43 14.23 -19.71
C TRP A 213 9.08 13.53 -19.75
N SER A 214 8.87 12.64 -18.78
CA SER A 214 7.57 12.08 -18.46
C SER A 214 7.04 12.66 -17.16
N ARG A 215 5.77 13.07 -17.14
CA ARG A 215 5.10 13.45 -15.89
C ARG A 215 5.03 12.26 -14.94
N VAL A 216 5.53 12.44 -13.73
CA VAL A 216 5.48 11.41 -12.69
C VAL A 216 4.18 11.56 -11.93
N TYR A 217 3.24 10.67 -12.22
CA TYR A 217 2.06 10.50 -11.39
C TYR A 217 2.44 9.60 -10.22
N ILE A 218 2.45 10.19 -9.03
CA ILE A 218 2.52 9.44 -7.78
C ILE A 218 1.31 8.49 -7.77
N ARG A 219 1.59 7.20 -7.96
CA ARG A 219 0.59 6.14 -7.91
C ARG A 219 0.87 5.28 -6.69
N LEU A 220 -0.17 5.02 -5.91
CA LEU A 220 -0.10 4.06 -4.83
C LEU A 220 0.17 2.66 -5.41
N GLU A 221 1.24 2.02 -4.95
CA GLU A 221 1.58 0.67 -5.38
C GLU A 221 0.70 -0.36 -4.70
N GLY A 222 0.33 -1.42 -5.44
CA GLY A 222 -0.42 -2.55 -4.90
C GLY A 222 -1.90 -2.27 -4.61
N VAL A 223 -2.43 -1.08 -4.90
CA VAL A 223 -3.87 -0.79 -4.78
C VAL A 223 -4.61 -0.89 -6.13
N PRO A 224 -5.95 -1.04 -6.13
CA PRO A 224 -6.76 -1.09 -7.35
C PRO A 224 -6.78 0.24 -8.10
N ALA A 225 -7.12 0.20 -9.40
CA ALA A 225 -7.35 1.43 -10.16
C ALA A 225 -8.53 2.25 -9.59
N GLY A 226 -8.38 3.58 -9.56
CA GLY A 226 -9.40 4.49 -9.02
C GLY A 226 -9.30 4.73 -7.52
N PHE A 227 -8.38 4.05 -6.82
CA PHE A 227 -8.10 4.28 -5.40
C PHE A 227 -7.51 5.68 -5.17
N ASP A 228 -6.58 6.08 -6.04
CA ASP A 228 -6.05 7.44 -6.16
C ASP A 228 -7.16 8.47 -6.35
N THR A 229 -8.06 8.26 -7.31
CA THR A 229 -9.16 9.19 -7.58
C THR A 229 -10.11 9.34 -6.39
N ALA A 230 -10.41 8.25 -5.67
CA ALA A 230 -11.25 8.32 -4.47
C ALA A 230 -10.59 9.17 -3.36
N ILE A 231 -9.27 9.07 -3.19
CA ILE A 231 -8.51 9.92 -2.25
C ILE A 231 -8.54 11.37 -2.70
N GLU A 232 -8.35 11.63 -3.99
CA GLU A 232 -8.41 12.99 -4.54
C GLU A 232 -9.76 13.65 -4.23
N TYR A 233 -10.89 12.96 -4.41
CA TYR A 233 -12.22 13.49 -4.07
C TYR A 233 -12.42 13.77 -2.58
N LEU A 234 -11.95 12.87 -1.71
CA LEU A 234 -11.99 13.10 -0.26
C LEU A 234 -11.10 14.27 0.18
N ALA A 235 -9.92 14.41 -0.43
CA ALA A 235 -9.02 15.50 -0.10
C ALA A 235 -9.60 16.85 -0.53
N VAL A 236 -10.15 16.92 -1.75
CA VAL A 236 -10.78 18.15 -2.25
C VAL A 236 -12.00 18.51 -1.42
N SER A 237 -12.87 17.55 -1.07
CA SER A 237 -14.06 17.85 -0.27
C SER A 237 -13.70 18.48 1.08
N ARG A 238 -12.64 17.97 1.73
CA ARG A 238 -12.13 18.52 3.00
C ARG A 238 -11.55 19.91 2.85
N LEU A 239 -10.77 20.14 1.80
CA LEU A 239 -10.14 21.44 1.52
C LEU A 239 -11.17 22.49 1.13
N ALA A 240 -12.20 22.11 0.37
CA ALA A 240 -13.32 22.97 -0.01
C ALA A 240 -14.28 23.26 1.15
N GLY A 241 -14.06 22.68 2.33
CA GLY A 241 -14.90 22.88 3.51
C GLY A 241 -16.26 22.20 3.41
N GLU A 242 -16.40 21.15 2.58
CA GLU A 242 -17.61 20.34 2.61
C GLU A 242 -17.73 19.62 3.96
N GLU A 243 -18.92 19.65 4.54
CA GLU A 243 -19.23 18.88 5.73
C GLU A 243 -19.03 17.37 5.47
N LEU A 244 -18.61 16.66 6.51
CA LEU A 244 -18.46 15.22 6.47
C LEU A 244 -19.49 14.56 7.39
N GLU A 245 -20.21 13.56 6.89
CA GLU A 245 -21.09 12.69 7.67
C GLU A 245 -20.44 11.29 7.68
N ASP A 246 -20.12 10.78 8.86
CA ASP A 246 -19.39 9.51 9.05
C ASP A 246 -18.10 9.41 8.21
N GLY A 247 -17.39 10.54 8.09
CA GLY A 247 -16.14 10.64 7.33
C GLY A 247 -16.30 10.71 5.81
N LYS A 248 -17.53 10.69 5.30
CA LYS A 248 -17.84 10.83 3.86
C LYS A 248 -18.26 12.27 3.58
N PRO A 249 -17.92 12.83 2.39
CA PRO A 249 -18.42 14.15 2.03
C PRO A 249 -19.95 14.13 1.96
N ILE A 250 -20.63 15.25 2.15
CA ILE A 250 -22.08 15.34 1.87
C ILE A 250 -22.41 16.26 0.68
N GLY A 251 -21.41 16.96 0.12
CA GLY A 251 -21.58 17.95 -0.94
C GLY A 251 -21.45 17.39 -2.37
N TYR A 252 -20.92 18.20 -3.28
CA TYR A 252 -20.75 17.84 -4.68
C TYR A 252 -19.79 16.66 -4.84
N PHE A 253 -18.68 16.69 -4.08
CA PHE A 253 -17.67 15.65 -4.12
C PHE A 253 -18.15 14.32 -3.53
N ASN A 254 -19.24 14.33 -2.74
CA ASN A 254 -19.85 13.11 -2.23
C ASN A 254 -20.31 12.17 -3.33
N GLY A 255 -20.93 12.71 -4.39
CA GLY A 255 -21.45 11.91 -5.50
C GLY A 255 -20.34 11.16 -6.22
N GLU A 256 -19.27 11.88 -6.56
CA GLU A 256 -18.11 11.33 -7.26
C GLU A 256 -17.29 10.38 -6.36
N PHE A 257 -17.09 10.74 -5.09
CA PHE A 257 -16.46 9.86 -4.11
C PHE A 257 -17.23 8.55 -3.96
N ASN A 258 -18.54 8.60 -3.70
CA ASN A 258 -19.36 7.40 -3.51
C ASN A 258 -19.45 6.54 -4.77
N LYS A 259 -19.40 7.16 -5.95
CA LYS A 259 -19.32 6.43 -7.22
C LYS A 259 -18.00 5.64 -7.29
N LYS A 260 -16.86 6.30 -7.06
CA LYS A 260 -15.55 5.63 -7.06
C LYS A 260 -15.40 4.58 -5.97
N TYR A 261 -15.85 4.87 -4.76
CA TYR A 261 -15.88 3.92 -3.67
C TYR A 261 -16.68 2.65 -4.03
N ARG A 262 -17.86 2.81 -4.62
CA ARG A 262 -18.67 1.66 -5.08
C ARG A 262 -18.00 0.89 -6.22
N GLU A 263 -17.34 1.56 -7.15
CA GLU A 263 -16.54 0.91 -8.20
C GLU A 263 -15.42 0.06 -7.60
N LEU A 264 -14.70 0.56 -6.60
CA LEU A 264 -13.65 -0.16 -5.88
C LEU A 264 -14.21 -1.40 -5.17
N VAL A 265 -15.29 -1.24 -4.40
CA VAL A 265 -15.95 -2.32 -3.67
C VAL A 265 -16.49 -3.39 -4.63
N ALA A 266 -17.09 -2.99 -5.75
CA ALA A 266 -17.59 -3.90 -6.77
C ALA A 266 -16.46 -4.68 -7.46
N GLY A 267 -15.37 -4.00 -7.85
CA GLY A 267 -14.21 -4.64 -8.45
C GLY A 267 -13.56 -5.68 -7.52
N ALA A 268 -13.47 -5.37 -6.23
CA ALA A 268 -13.00 -6.28 -5.19
C ALA A 268 -13.89 -7.52 -5.02
N ALA A 269 -15.20 -7.36 -5.17
CA ALA A 269 -16.15 -8.47 -5.06
C ALA A 269 -16.02 -9.46 -6.23
N GLY A 270 -15.80 -8.97 -7.44
CA GLY A 270 -15.70 -9.79 -8.66
C GLY A 270 -14.40 -10.57 -8.82
N GLY A 271 -13.43 -10.44 -7.91
CA GLY A 271 -12.11 -11.07 -8.04
C GLY A 271 -11.26 -10.56 -9.21
N GLN A 272 -11.75 -9.56 -9.96
CA GLN A 272 -11.02 -8.87 -11.02
C GLN A 272 -9.93 -7.97 -10.46
N VAL A 273 -10.12 -7.49 -9.23
CA VAL A 273 -9.12 -6.74 -8.49
C VAL A 273 -8.23 -7.74 -7.75
N ARG A 274 -7.39 -8.45 -8.51
CA ARG A 274 -6.10 -8.87 -7.94
C ARG A 274 -5.22 -7.63 -7.98
N PRO A 275 -4.49 -7.28 -6.90
CA PRO A 275 -3.46 -6.25 -7.00
C PRO A 275 -2.59 -6.63 -8.21
N GLN A 276 -2.69 -5.83 -9.27
CA GLN A 276 -1.91 -6.13 -10.46
C GLN A 276 -0.47 -5.98 -10.03
N ARG A 277 0.26 -7.09 -9.98
CA ARG A 277 1.72 -7.06 -10.05
C ARG A 277 2.04 -6.42 -11.39
N ARG A 278 2.06 -5.09 -11.44
CA ARG A 278 2.73 -4.39 -12.53
C ARG A 278 4.19 -4.72 -12.31
N TYR A 279 4.66 -5.76 -13.00
CA TYR A 279 6.05 -5.77 -13.41
C TYR A 279 6.24 -4.45 -14.15
N VAL A 280 6.90 -3.49 -13.49
CA VAL A 280 7.48 -2.36 -14.20
C VAL A 280 8.48 -3.01 -15.12
N ASN A 281 8.11 -3.18 -16.40
CA ASN A 281 9.10 -3.37 -17.43
C ASN A 281 9.91 -2.07 -17.41
N MET A 282 10.98 -2.06 -16.64
CA MET A 282 12.10 -1.17 -16.90
C MET A 282 12.59 -1.61 -18.29
N VAL A 283 12.10 -0.92 -19.31
CA VAL A 283 12.64 -1.04 -20.66
C VAL A 283 14.07 -0.54 -20.54
N ASN A 284 15.03 -1.46 -20.61
CA ASN A 284 16.44 -1.16 -20.76
C ASN A 284 16.71 -0.55 -22.13
#